data_AF-A0AAD1N6N9-F1
#
_entry.id   AF-A0AAD1N6N9-F1
#
_cell.length_a   1.000
_cell.length_b   1.000
_cell.length_c   1.000
_cell.angle_alpha   90.00
_cell.angle_beta   90.00
_cell.angle_gamma   90.00
#
_symmetry.space_group_name_H-M   'P 1'
#
loop_
_entity.id
_entity.type
_entity.pdbx_description
1 polymer ?
#
loop_
_entity_poly.entity_id
_entity_poly.type
_entity_poly.pdbx_seq_one_letter_code
_entity_poly.pdbx_strand_id
1 'polypeptide(L)'
;MIRQIFLLSIALIGVATLSPFAFLANLLRKSYFGQSIADYLHTIAVGLDQLGGSIIYSQEDYTISSYTHLLCMRGNCYACRFERFIDLLFGKGHCKRSYEREKREFQNYIKETL
;
A
#
# COMPACT_ATOMS: atom_id res chain seq x y z
N MET A 1 -17.01 13.12 14.56
CA MET A 1 -17.79 12.49 13.47
C MET A 1 -18.02 13.42 12.27
N ILE A 2 -18.80 14.50 12.36
CA ILE A 2 -19.09 15.39 11.22
C ILE A 2 -17.81 15.91 10.53
N ARG A 3 -16.85 16.42 11.32
CA ARG A 3 -15.54 16.86 10.80
C ARG A 3 -14.78 15.74 10.06
N GLN A 4 -14.80 14.52 10.56
CA GLN A 4 -14.07 13.39 9.95
C GLN A 4 -14.71 12.98 8.63
N ILE A 5 -16.05 12.93 8.58
CA ILE A 5 -16.81 12.64 7.36
C ILE A 5 -16.54 13.71 6.30
N PHE A 6 -16.51 14.98 6.71
CA PHE A 6 -16.20 16.09 5.82
C PHE A 6 -14.78 15.99 5.24
N LEU A 7 -13.77 15.73 6.08
CA LEU A 7 -12.39 15.54 5.64
C LEU A 7 -12.24 14.34 4.69
N LEU A 8 -12.88 13.22 5.01
CA LEU A 8 -12.91 12.05 4.14
C LEU A 8 -13.57 12.37 2.79
N SER A 9 -14.67 13.12 2.79
CA SER A 9 -15.37 13.51 1.56
C SER A 9 -14.49 14.39 0.67
N ILE A 10 -13.79 15.37 1.26
CA ILE A 10 -12.83 16.20 0.51
C ILE A 10 -11.70 15.35 -0.06
N ALA A 11 -11.12 14.45 0.74
CA ALA A 11 -10.05 13.57 0.29
C ALA A 11 -10.49 12.70 -0.89
N LEU A 12 -11.67 12.08 -0.80
CA LEU A 12 -12.24 11.26 -1.87
C LEU A 12 -12.50 12.08 -3.14
N ILE A 13 -13.08 13.28 -3.03
CA ILE A 13 -13.32 14.16 -4.17
C ILE A 13 -11.98 14.59 -4.80
N GLY A 14 -11.02 15.00 -3.98
CA GLY A 14 -9.68 15.40 -4.43
C GLY A 14 -8.96 14.26 -5.17
N VAL A 15 -8.97 13.05 -4.62
CA VAL A 15 -8.40 11.87 -5.27
C VAL A 15 -9.13 11.57 -6.58
N ALA A 16 -10.47 11.52 -6.59
CA ALA A 16 -11.25 11.18 -7.77
C ALA A 16 -11.04 12.19 -8.92
N THR A 17 -10.91 13.48 -8.58
CA THR A 17 -10.77 14.55 -9.58
C THR A 17 -9.32 14.73 -10.02
N LEU A 18 -8.34 14.71 -9.13
CA LEU A 18 -6.94 15.04 -9.45
C LEU A 18 -6.12 13.85 -9.90
N SER A 19 -6.41 12.62 -9.40
CA SER A 19 -5.57 11.45 -9.69
C SER A 19 -5.49 11.09 -11.17
N PRO A 20 -6.57 11.15 -11.98
CA PRO A 20 -6.48 10.88 -13.41
C PRO A 20 -5.51 11.81 -14.14
N PHE A 21 -5.55 13.12 -13.82
CA PHE A 21 -4.65 14.10 -14.42
C PHE A 21 -3.21 13.92 -13.94
N ALA A 22 -3.02 13.69 -12.64
CA ALA A 22 -1.69 13.44 -12.05
C ALA A 22 -1.07 12.14 -12.60
N PHE A 23 -1.88 11.11 -12.83
CA PHE A 23 -1.47 9.86 -13.45
C PHE A 23 -0.98 10.10 -14.89
N LEU A 24 -1.79 10.77 -15.71
CA LEU A 24 -1.43 11.06 -17.10
C LEU A 24 -0.17 11.94 -17.19
N ALA A 25 -0.10 12.99 -16.37
CA ALA A 25 1.06 13.88 -16.34
C ALA A 25 2.34 13.13 -15.94
N ASN A 26 2.29 12.24 -14.93
CA ASN A 26 3.45 11.45 -14.53
C ASN A 26 3.81 10.37 -15.56
N LEU A 27 2.83 9.77 -16.23
CA LEU A 27 3.06 8.80 -17.29
C LEU A 27 3.82 9.46 -18.46
N LEU A 28 3.36 10.63 -18.91
CA LEU A 28 4.02 11.42 -19.96
C LEU A 28 5.41 11.89 -19.52
N ARG A 29 5.53 12.43 -18.31
CA ARG A 29 6.82 12.90 -17.75
C ARG A 29 7.83 11.75 -17.70
N LYS A 30 7.46 10.60 -17.13
CA LYS A 30 8.37 9.46 -17.01
C LYS A 30 8.76 8.90 -18.37
N SER A 31 7.82 8.83 -19.31
CA SER A 31 8.11 8.44 -20.69
C SER A 31 9.07 9.41 -21.36
N TYR A 32 8.90 10.72 -21.17
CA TYR A 32 9.76 11.75 -21.78
C TYR A 32 11.18 11.75 -21.21
N PHE A 33 11.32 11.60 -19.88
CA PHE A 33 12.62 11.56 -19.21
C PHE A 33 13.28 10.17 -19.20
N GLY A 34 12.74 9.19 -19.92
CA GLY A 34 13.30 7.84 -20.01
C GLY A 34 13.33 7.07 -18.67
N GLN A 35 12.46 7.43 -17.73
CA GLN A 35 12.35 6.73 -16.45
C GLN A 35 11.52 5.45 -16.58
N SER A 36 11.76 4.48 -15.70
CA SER A 36 10.99 3.22 -15.66
C SER A 36 9.50 3.49 -15.40
N ILE A 37 8.66 3.18 -16.40
CA ILE A 37 7.20 3.17 -16.27
C ILE A 37 6.78 2.00 -15.38
N ALA A 38 7.49 0.88 -15.46
CA ALA A 38 7.21 -0.31 -14.64
C ALA A 38 7.31 0.01 -13.14
N ASP A 39 8.34 0.75 -12.72
CA ASP A 39 8.51 1.14 -11.32
C ASP A 39 7.39 2.06 -10.86
N TYR A 40 6.94 2.98 -11.73
CA TYR A 40 5.82 3.86 -11.42
C TYR A 40 4.50 3.12 -11.26
N LEU A 41 4.20 2.19 -12.18
CA LEU A 41 3.02 1.34 -12.08
C LEU A 41 3.09 0.45 -10.84
N HIS A 42 4.27 -0.05 -10.49
CA HIS A 42 4.49 -0.78 -9.25
C HIS A 42 4.20 0.09 -8.02
N THR A 43 4.67 1.34 -7.97
CA THR A 43 4.36 2.29 -6.89
C THR A 43 2.85 2.53 -6.76
N ILE A 44 2.13 2.71 -7.86
CA ILE A 44 0.67 2.86 -7.84
C ILE A 44 0.01 1.61 -7.27
N ALA A 45 0.44 0.43 -7.71
CA ALA A 45 -0.10 -0.83 -7.21
C ALA A 45 0.10 -0.99 -5.69
N VAL A 46 1.28 -0.63 -5.17
CA VAL A 46 1.55 -0.62 -3.72
C VAL A 46 0.65 0.37 -2.99
N GLY A 47 0.49 1.60 -3.51
CA GLY A 47 -0.38 2.60 -2.90
C GLY A 47 -1.85 2.18 -2.85
N LEU A 48 -2.35 1.51 -3.90
CA LEU A 48 -3.70 0.93 -3.90
C LEU A 48 -3.84 -0.21 -2.88
N ASP A 49 -2.80 -1.04 -2.72
CA ASP A 49 -2.77 -2.11 -1.72
C ASP A 49 -2.76 -1.52 -0.28
N GLN A 50 -2.01 -0.46 -0.02
CA GLN A 50 -2.05 0.27 1.26
C GLN A 50 -3.41 0.94 1.53
N LEU A 51 -4.05 1.50 0.50
CA LEU A 51 -5.44 1.99 0.63
C LEU A 51 -6.38 0.84 1.02
N GLY A 52 -6.25 -0.32 0.38
CA GLY A 52 -6.98 -1.52 0.76
C GLY A 52 -6.69 -1.95 2.21
N GLY A 53 -5.42 -1.92 2.62
CA GLY A 53 -4.99 -2.21 3.99
C GLY A 53 -5.61 -1.26 5.02
N SER A 54 -5.65 0.04 4.72
CA SER A 54 -6.27 1.03 5.61
C SER A 54 -7.78 0.85 5.71
N ILE A 55 -8.47 0.49 4.63
CA ILE A 55 -9.91 0.20 4.65
C ILE A 55 -10.22 -1.08 5.44
N ILE A 56 -9.47 -2.16 5.21
CA ILE A 56 -9.76 -3.48 5.80
C ILE A 56 -9.31 -3.56 7.26
N TYR A 57 -8.14 -2.99 7.58
CA TYR A 57 -7.50 -3.15 8.88
C TYR A 57 -7.40 -1.86 9.70
N SER A 58 -7.81 -0.71 9.16
CA SER A 58 -7.64 0.60 9.82
C SER A 58 -6.18 0.91 10.15
N GLN A 59 -5.26 0.63 9.21
CA GLN A 59 -3.81 0.86 9.35
C GLN A 59 -3.28 1.65 8.15
N GLU A 60 -2.51 2.70 8.41
CA GLU A 60 -2.16 3.70 7.39
C GLU A 60 -0.98 3.28 6.50
N ASP A 61 0.01 2.55 7.04
CA ASP A 61 1.29 2.32 6.35
C ASP A 61 1.49 0.90 5.81
N TYR A 62 0.60 -0.03 6.14
CA TYR A 62 0.77 -1.44 5.80
C TYR A 62 -0.08 -1.85 4.60
N THR A 63 0.52 -2.58 3.66
CA THR A 63 -0.25 -3.30 2.62
C THR A 63 -1.11 -4.40 3.23
N ILE A 64 -2.13 -4.86 2.50
CA ILE A 64 -2.96 -6.00 2.93
C ILE A 64 -2.08 -7.21 3.21
N SER A 65 -1.14 -7.50 2.30
CA SER A 65 -0.26 -8.66 2.39
C SER A 65 0.64 -8.62 3.63
N SER A 66 1.23 -7.46 3.92
CA SER A 66 2.12 -7.23 5.06
C SER A 66 1.37 -7.30 6.40
N TYR A 67 0.22 -6.62 6.51
CA TYR A 67 -0.56 -6.65 7.73
C TYR A 67 -1.18 -8.03 8.01
N THR A 68 -1.60 -8.74 6.95
CA THR A 68 -2.08 -10.13 7.07
C THR A 68 -1.02 -11.03 7.69
N HIS A 69 0.24 -10.91 7.25
CA HIS A 69 1.36 -11.65 7.84
C HIS A 69 1.55 -11.29 9.32
N LEU A 70 1.53 -9.99 9.66
CA LEU A 70 1.66 -9.52 11.03
C LEU A 70 0.56 -10.10 11.95
N LEU A 71 -0.69 -10.14 11.48
CA LEU A 71 -1.79 -10.74 12.21
C LEU A 71 -1.62 -12.25 12.38
N CYS A 72 -1.15 -12.96 11.34
CA CYS A 72 -0.85 -14.38 11.45
C CYS A 72 0.26 -14.65 12.47
N MET A 73 1.35 -13.87 12.47
CA MET A 73 2.42 -13.96 13.47
C MET A 73 1.92 -13.71 14.91
N ARG A 74 0.88 -12.90 15.06
CA ARG A 74 0.20 -12.65 16.36
C ARG A 74 -0.81 -13.73 16.74
N GLY A 75 -0.92 -14.81 15.97
CA GLY A 75 -1.78 -15.97 16.28
C GLY A 75 -3.19 -15.90 15.68
N ASN A 76 -3.51 -14.95 14.81
CA ASN A 76 -4.82 -14.88 14.18
C ASN A 76 -4.97 -15.97 13.09
N CYS A 77 -5.75 -17.00 13.39
CA CYS A 77 -5.96 -18.14 12.51
C CYS A 77 -6.62 -17.79 11.16
N TYR A 78 -7.51 -16.79 11.13
CA TYR A 78 -8.14 -16.33 9.88
C TYR A 78 -7.11 -15.62 9.01
N ALA A 79 -6.28 -14.76 9.61
CA ALA A 79 -5.19 -14.10 8.91
C ALA A 79 -4.20 -15.12 8.33
N CYS A 80 -3.86 -16.19 9.06
CA CYS A 80 -2.99 -17.24 8.51
C CYS A 80 -3.61 -17.99 7.32
N ARG A 81 -4.94 -18.19 7.30
CA ARG A 81 -5.62 -18.78 6.14
C ARG A 81 -5.61 -17.81 4.95
N PHE A 82 -5.86 -16.54 5.21
CA PHE A 82 -5.85 -15.51 4.19
C PHE A 82 -4.44 -15.28 3.62
N GLU A 83 -3.41 -15.33 4.47
CA GLU A 83 -2.00 -15.28 4.07
C GLU A 83 -1.68 -16.37 3.05
N ARG A 84 -2.09 -17.62 3.31
CA ARG A 84 -1.87 -18.74 2.37
C ARG A 84 -2.57 -18.51 1.03
N PHE A 85 -3.74 -17.87 1.05
CA PHE A 85 -4.45 -17.52 -0.18
C PHE A 85 -3.71 -16.43 -0.98
N ILE A 86 -3.24 -15.38 -0.31
CA ILE A 86 -2.43 -14.31 -0.95
C ILE A 86 -1.13 -14.90 -1.50
N ASP A 87 -0.41 -15.70 -0.71
CA ASP A 87 0.82 -16.38 -1.14
C ASP A 87 0.59 -17.35 -2.30
N LEU A 88 -0.60 -17.95 -2.42
CA LEU A 88 -0.95 -18.78 -3.57
C LEU A 88 -1.08 -17.94 -4.85
N LEU A 89 -1.66 -16.75 -4.76
CA LEU A 89 -1.88 -15.85 -5.90
C LEU A 89 -0.60 -15.12 -6.34
N PHE A 90 0.20 -14.66 -5.38
CA PHE A 90 1.35 -13.77 -5.63
C PHE A 90 2.71 -14.44 -5.40
N GLY A 91 2.71 -15.75 -5.13
CA GLY A 91 3.89 -16.58 -4.95
C GLY A 91 4.24 -16.83 -3.49
N LYS A 92 4.78 -18.03 -3.21
CA LYS A 92 5.07 -18.49 -1.84
C LYS A 92 5.93 -17.48 -1.06
N GLY A 93 5.50 -17.15 0.16
CA GLY A 93 6.18 -16.20 1.05
C GLY A 93 6.08 -14.74 0.63
N HIS A 94 5.11 -14.39 -0.24
CA HIS A 94 4.88 -13.01 -0.67
C HIS A 94 4.55 -12.11 0.52
N CYS A 95 3.60 -12.51 1.37
CA CYS A 95 3.18 -11.78 2.56
C CYS A 95 4.34 -11.51 3.53
N LYS A 96 5.16 -12.55 3.80
CA LYS A 96 6.36 -12.42 4.64
C LYS A 96 7.36 -11.43 4.05
N ARG A 97 7.67 -11.53 2.76
CA ARG A 97 8.60 -10.61 2.08
C ARG A 97 8.09 -9.18 2.09
N SER A 98 6.78 -8.99 1.88
CA SER A 98 6.13 -7.67 1.94
C SER A 98 6.32 -7.04 3.33
N TYR A 99 6.03 -7.80 4.39
CA TYR A 99 6.25 -7.38 5.76
C TYR A 99 7.71 -7.03 6.08
N GLU A 100 8.66 -7.88 5.67
CA GLU A 100 10.09 -7.61 5.89
C GLU A 100 10.61 -6.40 5.09
N ARG A 101 9.99 -6.07 3.95
CA ARG A 101 10.32 -4.87 3.17
C ARG A 101 9.84 -3.62 3.90
N GLU A 102 8.55 -3.54 4.21
CA GLU A 102 7.94 -2.39 4.88
C GLU A 102 8.57 -2.13 6.26
N LYS A 103 8.85 -3.20 7.02
CA LYS A 103 9.55 -3.07 8.31
C LYS A 103 10.93 -2.44 8.16
N ARG A 104 11.68 -2.78 7.11
CA ARG A 104 13.01 -2.18 6.84
C ARG A 104 12.90 -0.73 6.41
N GLU A 105 11.94 -0.41 5.55
CA GLU A 105 11.67 0.97 5.12
C GLU A 105 11.34 1.87 6.32
N PHE A 106 10.48 1.39 7.22
CA PHE A 106 10.14 2.11 8.45
C PHE A 106 11.34 2.30 9.39
N GLN A 107 12.19 1.28 9.54
CA GLN A 107 13.41 1.38 10.34
C GLN A 107 14.42 2.37 9.77
N ASN A 108 14.55 2.45 8.45
CA ASN A 108 15.43 3.40 7.78
C ASN A 108 14.91 4.83 7.96
N TYR A 109 13.61 5.04 7.79
CA TYR A 109 12.98 6.35 8.01
C TYR A 109 13.24 6.89 9.43
N ILE A 110 13.13 6.03 10.46
CA ILE A 110 13.44 6.42 11.84
C ILE A 110 14.90 6.85 12.00
N LYS A 111 15.84 6.10 11.41
CA LYS A 111 17.29 6.41 11.50
C LYS A 111 17.68 7.69 10.78
N GLU A 112 16.96 8.06 9.73
CA GLU A 112 17.22 9.30 8.99
C GLU A 112 16.61 10.53 9.69
N THR A 113 15.64 10.32 10.58
CA THR A 113 14.86 11.39 11.22
C THR A 113 15.32 11.70 12.66
N LEU A 114 15.96 10.73 13.34
CA LEU A 114 16.47 10.86 14.72
C LEU A 114 17.99 10.86 14.75
#